data_AF-A0A1G1YI79-F1
#
_entry.id   AF-A0A1G1YI79-F1
#
_cell.length_a   1.000
_cell.length_b   1.000
_cell.length_c   1.000
_cell.angle_alpha   90.00
_cell.angle_beta   90.00
_cell.angle_gamma   90.00
#
_symmetry.space_group_name_H-M   'P 1'
#
loop_
_entity.id
_entity.type
_entity.pdbx_description
1 polymer ?
#
loop_
_entity_poly.entity_id
_entity_poly.type
_entity_poly.pdbx_seq_one_letter_code
_entity_poly.pdbx_strand_id
1 'polypeptide(L)'
;MTKKLTWDPKVANVYRKMLPPGPPSKSELKIYERYIKEVKRKRDPKILILGSTAGTRDLCSKYKLAYTSVDYHEVNFRIMGTVLKYKDTGRLISRIGGK
;
A
#
# COMPACT_ATOMS: atom_id res chain seq x y z
N MET A 1 17.03 -21.11 10.00
CA MET A 1 15.56 -20.95 9.92
C MET A 1 15.22 -19.47 9.90
N THR A 2 14.75 -18.94 8.78
CA THR A 2 14.33 -17.54 8.65
C THR A 2 12.94 -17.37 9.28
N LYS A 3 12.87 -16.76 10.47
CA LYS A 3 11.59 -16.32 11.05
C LYS A 3 10.90 -15.40 10.02
N LYS A 4 9.80 -15.86 9.43
CA LYS A 4 8.93 -14.97 8.64
C LYS A 4 8.50 -13.84 9.57
N LEU A 5 8.93 -12.62 9.27
CA LEU A 5 8.49 -11.40 9.93
C LEU A 5 7.03 -11.15 9.55
N THR A 6 6.11 -11.85 10.20
CA THR A 6 4.69 -11.50 10.22
C THR A 6 4.48 -10.44 11.30
N TRP A 7 3.55 -9.49 11.07
CA TRP A 7 3.10 -8.55 12.09
C TRP A 7 2.87 -9.27 13.42
N ASP A 8 3.24 -8.63 14.52
CA ASP A 8 2.69 -9.02 15.82
C ASP A 8 1.16 -9.03 15.70
N PRO A 9 0.48 -10.16 16.01
CA PRO A 9 -0.96 -10.29 15.84
C PRO A 9 -1.78 -9.20 16.53
N LYS A 10 -1.28 -8.64 17.64
CA LYS A 10 -1.93 -7.53 18.36
C LYS A 10 -1.90 -6.27 17.51
N VAL A 11 -0.76 -5.97 16.90
CA VAL A 11 -0.60 -4.75 16.11
C VAL A 11 -1.38 -4.84 14.78
N ALA A 12 -1.42 -6.02 14.15
CA ALA A 12 -2.29 -6.25 12.98
C ALA A 12 -3.78 -6.07 13.33
N ASN A 13 -4.20 -6.50 14.53
CA ASN A 13 -5.57 -6.33 15.00
C ASN A 13 -5.90 -4.86 15.30
N VAL A 14 -4.96 -4.11 15.88
CA VAL A 14 -5.10 -2.67 16.11
C VAL A 14 -5.22 -1.92 14.79
N TYR A 15 -4.35 -2.21 13.82
CA TYR A 15 -4.41 -1.58 12.49
C TYR A 15 -5.78 -1.75 11.83
N ARG A 16 -6.37 -2.96 11.89
CA ARG A 16 -7.72 -3.22 11.34
C ARG A 16 -8.85 -2.47 12.05
N LYS A 17 -8.64 -2.05 13.29
CA LYS A 17 -9.62 -1.35 14.13
C LYS A 17 -9.40 0.16 14.18
N MET A 18 -8.31 0.67 13.60
CA MET A 18 -8.03 2.10 13.55
C MET A 18 -9.07 2.79 12.66
N LEU A 19 -9.67 3.84 13.21
CA LEU A 19 -10.47 4.80 12.46
C LEU A 19 -9.53 5.68 11.61
N PRO A 20 -10.02 6.31 10.53
CA PRO A 20 -9.27 7.30 9.78
C PRO A 20 -8.56 8.32 10.70
N PRO A 21 -7.28 8.67 10.45
CA PRO A 21 -6.51 8.41 9.23
C PRO A 21 -5.78 7.04 9.19
N GLY A 22 -6.33 6.00 9.84
CA GLY A 22 -5.91 4.59 9.71
C GLY A 22 -6.07 3.99 8.28
N PRO A 23 -6.21 2.66 8.14
CA PRO A 23 -6.40 2.06 6.81
C PRO A 23 -7.66 2.60 6.11
N PRO A 24 -7.60 2.81 4.78
CA PRO A 24 -8.76 3.27 4.02
C PRO A 24 -9.89 2.25 4.14
N SER A 25 -11.08 2.78 4.40
CA SER A 25 -12.31 1.99 4.42
C SER A 25 -12.59 1.35 3.05
N LYS A 26 -13.46 0.34 3.04
CA LYS A 26 -13.92 -0.27 1.78
C LYS A 26 -14.59 0.75 0.85
N SER A 27 -15.27 1.76 1.40
CA SER A 27 -15.88 2.86 0.64
C SER A 27 -14.83 3.76 -0.01
N GLU A 28 -13.77 4.12 0.72
CA GLU A 28 -12.67 4.92 0.15
C GLU A 28 -11.93 4.16 -0.95
N LEU A 29 -11.66 2.87 -0.76
CA LEU A 29 -11.05 2.03 -1.79
C LEU A 29 -11.91 1.96 -3.07
N LYS A 30 -13.25 1.95 -2.96
CA LYS A 30 -14.15 2.02 -4.11
C LYS A 30 -14.05 3.37 -4.84
N ILE A 31 -13.91 4.47 -4.11
CA ILE A 31 -13.70 5.81 -4.68
C ILE A 31 -12.37 5.84 -5.45
N TYR A 32 -11.29 5.34 -4.85
CA TYR A 32 -9.98 5.27 -5.51
C TYR A 32 -10.02 4.39 -6.76
N GLU A 33 -10.68 3.24 -6.69
CA GLU A 33 -10.85 2.33 -7.82
C GLU A 33 -11.61 2.99 -8.98
N ARG A 34 -12.64 3.81 -8.70
CA ARG A 34 -13.34 4.58 -9.73
C ARG A 34 -12.39 5.53 -10.46
N TYR A 35 -11.61 6.32 -9.73
CA TYR A 35 -10.67 7.26 -10.33
C TYR A 35 -9.53 6.56 -11.10
N ILE A 36 -9.04 5.44 -10.58
CA ILE A 36 -8.05 4.60 -11.28
C ILE A 36 -8.59 4.20 -12.66
N LYS A 37 -9.83 3.70 -12.74
CA LYS A 37 -10.45 3.30 -14.02
C LYS A 37 -10.60 4.49 -14.97
N GLU A 38 -11.06 5.63 -14.47
CA GLU A 38 -11.23 6.84 -15.27
C GLU A 38 -9.90 7.35 -15.85
N VAL A 39 -8.84 7.35 -15.05
CA VAL A 39 -7.51 7.78 -15.49
C VAL A 39 -6.91 6.76 -16.46
N LYS A 40 -7.03 5.45 -16.19
CA LYS A 40 -6.47 4.38 -17.03
C LYS A 40 -7.10 4.35 -18.43
N ARG A 41 -8.35 4.82 -18.59
CA ARG A 41 -8.99 5.01 -19.90
C ARG A 41 -8.31 6.08 -20.76
N LYS A 42 -7.58 7.01 -20.16
CA LYS A 42 -6.97 8.17 -20.85
C LYS A 42 -5.47 8.03 -21.03
N ARG A 43 -4.79 7.33 -20.12
CA ARG A 43 -3.33 7.14 -20.09
C ARG A 43 -2.96 5.96 -19.21
N ASP A 44 -1.71 5.52 -19.23
CA ASP A 44 -1.19 4.60 -18.22
C ASP A 44 -0.56 5.38 -17.04
N PRO A 45 -1.22 5.45 -15.87
CA PRO A 45 -0.75 6.30 -14.79
C PRO A 45 0.35 5.62 -13.97
N LYS A 46 1.32 6.44 -13.52
CA LYS A 46 2.26 6.08 -12.46
C LYS A 46 1.75 6.63 -11.13
N ILE A 47 1.63 5.77 -10.12
CA ILE A 47 1.00 6.11 -8.83
C ILE A 47 2.07 6.37 -7.77
N LEU A 48 1.89 7.44 -7.01
CA LEU A 48 2.65 7.70 -5.78
C LEU A 48 1.73 7.41 -4.58
N ILE A 49 2.16 6.53 -3.68
CA ILE A 49 1.46 6.22 -2.45
C ILE A 49 2.26 6.84 -1.30
N LEU A 50 1.64 7.73 -0.54
CA LEU A 50 2.19 8.22 0.72
C LEU A 50 1.85 7.20 1.81
N GLY A 51 2.87 6.57 2.37
CA GLY A 51 2.78 5.42 3.25
C GLY A 51 2.79 4.07 2.52
N SER A 52 2.63 3.00 3.31
CA SER A 52 2.73 1.60 2.86
C SER A 52 1.41 0.83 2.87
N THR A 53 0.29 1.53 2.96
CA THR A 53 -1.06 0.98 3.11
C THR A 53 -1.36 -0.16 2.14
N ALA A 54 -1.70 -1.34 2.67
CA ALA A 54 -1.95 -2.54 1.87
C ALA A 54 -3.09 -2.37 0.84
N GLY A 55 -4.22 -1.75 1.22
CA GLY A 55 -5.38 -1.62 0.32
C GLY A 55 -5.12 -0.81 -0.95
N THR A 56 -4.34 0.27 -0.85
CA THR A 56 -3.98 1.10 -2.02
C THR A 56 -2.98 0.39 -2.93
N ARG A 57 -2.03 -0.34 -2.34
CA ARG A 57 -1.07 -1.20 -3.07
C ARG A 57 -1.77 -2.34 -3.80
N ASP A 58 -2.74 -2.98 -3.15
CA ASP A 58 -3.58 -4.02 -3.77
C ASP A 58 -4.38 -3.49 -4.96
N LEU A 59 -4.92 -2.27 -4.89
CA LEU A 59 -5.55 -1.63 -6.04
C LEU A 59 -4.56 -1.44 -7.19
N CYS A 60 -3.34 -0.99 -6.91
CA CYS A 60 -2.31 -0.83 -7.93
C CYS A 60 -1.96 -2.17 -8.58
N SER A 61 -1.69 -3.22 -7.79
CA SER A 61 -1.39 -4.55 -8.31
C SER A 61 -2.57 -5.16 -9.09
N LYS A 62 -3.81 -5.02 -8.61
CA LYS A 62 -5.04 -5.48 -9.30
C LYS A 62 -5.15 -4.90 -10.71
N TYR A 63 -4.85 -3.61 -10.86
CA TYR A 63 -4.96 -2.89 -12.13
C TYR A 63 -3.64 -2.78 -12.91
N LYS A 64 -2.62 -3.56 -12.50
CA LYS A 64 -1.27 -3.60 -13.10
C LYS A 64 -0.69 -2.18 -13.26
N LEU A 65 -0.79 -1.37 -12.22
CA LEU A 65 -0.29 0.00 -12.19
C LEU A 65 1.11 0.02 -11.61
N ALA A 66 2.03 0.72 -12.29
CA ALA A 66 3.31 1.06 -11.70
C ALA A 66 3.10 2.01 -10.52
N TYR A 67 3.65 1.66 -9.36
CA TYR A 67 3.53 2.51 -8.18
C TYR A 67 4.82 2.61 -7.37
N THR A 68 4.98 3.74 -6.68
CA THR A 68 6.04 3.99 -5.71
C THR A 68 5.42 4.34 -4.36
N SER A 69 5.78 3.60 -3.31
CA SER A 69 5.45 3.93 -1.93
C SER A 69 6.55 4.79 -1.30
N VAL A 70 6.14 5.82 -0.57
CA VAL A 70 7.05 6.65 0.24
C VAL A 70 6.70 6.42 1.70
N ASP A 71 7.60 5.80 2.45
CA ASP A 71 7.38 5.49 3.86
C ASP A 71 8.70 5.61 4.62
N TYR A 72 8.72 6.43 5.67
CA TYR A 72 9.92 6.71 6.46
C TYR A 72 10.47 5.46 7.17
N HIS A 73 9.65 4.42 7.36
CA HIS A 73 10.08 3.14 7.92
C HIS A 73 9.94 2.03 6.89
N GLU A 74 11.08 1.55 6.37
CA GLU A 74 11.10 0.44 5.41
C GLU A 74 10.42 -0.84 5.92
N VAL A 75 10.42 -1.02 7.24
CA VAL A 75 9.76 -2.14 7.90
C VAL A 75 8.26 -2.11 7.61
N ASN A 76 7.60 -0.95 7.65
CA ASN A 76 6.16 -0.83 7.36
C ASN A 76 5.84 -1.34 5.95
N PHE A 77 6.64 -0.97 4.96
CA PHE A 77 6.48 -1.42 3.59
C PHE A 77 6.59 -2.94 3.45
N ARG A 78 7.63 -3.52 4.07
CA ARG A 78 7.87 -4.97 4.05
C ARG A 78 6.74 -5.73 4.73
N ILE A 79 6.36 -5.33 5.94
CA ILE A 79 5.33 -6.08 6.66
C ILE A 79 3.94 -5.86 6.04
N MET A 80 3.62 -4.67 5.52
CA MET A 80 2.38 -4.49 4.74
C MET A 80 2.38 -5.31 3.44
N GLY A 81 3.56 -5.58 2.87
CA GLY A 81 3.73 -6.48 1.73
C GLY A 81 3.30 -7.92 2.01
N THR A 82 3.35 -8.37 3.27
CA THR A 82 2.97 -9.75 3.63
C THR A 82 1.46 -9.97 3.72
N VAL A 83 0.66 -8.90 3.68
CA VAL A 83 -0.81 -8.96 3.83
C VAL A 83 -1.55 -8.54 2.56
N LEU A 84 -0.83 -8.35 1.46
CA LEU A 84 -1.42 -8.03 0.16
C LEU A 84 -2.18 -9.23 -0.41
N LYS A 85 -3.31 -8.96 -1.05
CA LYS A 85 -4.07 -9.96 -1.81
C LYS A 85 -3.39 -10.30 -3.13
N TYR A 86 -2.71 -9.34 -3.75
CA TYR A 86 -2.01 -9.51 -5.03
C TYR A 86 -0.50 -9.45 -4.84
N LYS A 87 0.25 -10.06 -5.77
CA LYS A 87 1.71 -9.97 -5.77
C LYS A 87 2.13 -8.49 -5.75
N ASP A 88 3.05 -8.18 -4.84
CA ASP A 88 3.59 -6.84 -4.76
C ASP A 88 4.48 -6.53 -5.98
N THR A 89 4.28 -5.35 -6.55
CA THR A 89 5.02 -4.84 -7.72
C THR A 89 5.63 -3.46 -7.48
N GLY A 90 5.45 -2.90 -6.27
CA GLY A 90 5.84 -1.53 -5.97
C GLY A 90 7.31 -1.37 -5.63
N ARG A 91 7.80 -0.15 -5.87
CA ARG A 91 9.08 0.31 -5.32
C ARG A 91 8.85 1.08 -4.02
N LEU A 92 9.77 0.97 -3.07
CA LEU A 92 9.81 1.79 -1.86
C LEU A 92 10.85 2.91 -1.96
N ILE A 93 10.51 4.08 -1.47
CA ILE A 93 11.43 5.15 -1.07
C ILE A 93 11.30 5.33 0.44
N SER A 94 12.36 5.03 1.19
CA SER A 94 12.40 5.17 2.67
C SER A 94 13.42 6.17 3.19
N ARG A 95 14.26 6.70 2.30
CA ARG A 95 15.19 7.79 2.59
C ARG A 95 14.98 8.85 1.52
N ILE A 96 14.42 9.98 1.92
CA ILE A 96 14.46 11.21 1.13
C ILE A 96 15.79 11.84 1.53
N GLY A 97 16.77 11.87 0.62
CA GLY A 97 18.18 12.09 0.92
C GLY A 97 18.47 13.14 2.01
N GLY A 98 19.05 12.68 3.12
CA GLY A 98 19.94 13.50 3.93
C GLY A 98 21.33 13.40 3.31
N LYS A 99 22.03 14.53 3.22
CA LYS A 99 23.47 14.57 2.95
C LYS A 99 24.22 13.66 3.93
#